data_AF-A0A0S4KLK4-F1
#
_entry.id   AF-A0A0S4KLK4-F1
#
_cell.length_a   1.000
_cell.length_b   1.000
_cell.length_c   1.000
_cell.angle_alpha   90.00
_cell.angle_beta   90.00
_cell.angle_gamma   90.00
#
_symmetry.space_group_name_H-M   'P 1'
#
loop_
_entity.id
_entity.type
_entity.pdbx_description
1 polymer ?
#
loop_
_entity_poly.entity_id
_entity_poly.type
_entity_poly.pdbx_seq_one_letter_code
_entity_poly.pdbx_strand_id
1 'polypeptide(L)'
;MSETEEKPILDHTDEVQAEAAGEPTTVIEDPEADQTAEVAVLDDQPAAPIEENQLEELANDGTAQQDEPPLEAAAETTQNEAVAENEFQAHPEVVVSENQPQQETAPPFFADPTEGNLIIRFTARPEGFYFQHTFPTKSPCLIMYKRLESQLFLNRRNIQLYWEGRPLSDTDVPADVCILPDSDEIPLFLDLEIEQVPEHLQIVGAGEQVSKVIRTQVQYGEDIPQKQFFVSITKGYDRKPFIGGWRHKAKPVTYHNATTQCSADAAPVADMSGKICRTTQTNGVTRSCQTRRECGTQMPKPDVLVDDTYDRVRVARPYFSAERLLVLRTQKTILLQAFVRGWRARKIARGMRNEREAQDFALAVEDVRRREEHENRRQDEIQRRTHPTTAQDFNVLHNELEAWRLQEVERINAADISDAERRVAMQELLKKQTKLLQTIDRLQIQATKENRFRKINTTLNKMSSAKVWGSGVATVNVETPFTVRARELRDLYDGLQLTHIGIDERLDILLHVKWTVKEFECALTREIVELIDREADLLNRGRREKSLGGLRQRLSNLFLQFVETPEFNPEAAQFQRVPLEYTSRPLVKLDKK
;
A
#
# COMPACT_ATOMS: atom_id res chain seq x y z
N MET A 1 -15.65 -72.16 1.78
CA MET A 1 -16.19 -71.10 0.91
C MET A 1 -15.31 -69.84 1.11
N SER A 2 -13.99 -69.89 0.87
CA SER A 2 -13.29 -69.99 -0.43
C SER A 2 -13.42 -68.69 -1.24
N GLU A 3 -12.37 -68.00 -1.70
CA GLU A 3 -10.90 -68.08 -1.53
C GLU A 3 -10.38 -66.61 -1.59
N THR A 4 -9.25 -66.19 -0.98
CA THR A 4 -7.90 -66.03 -1.61
C THR A 4 -7.90 -65.71 -3.12
N GLU A 5 -7.02 -64.87 -3.68
CA GLU A 5 -5.56 -64.74 -3.47
C GLU A 5 -5.03 -63.28 -3.59
N GLU A 6 -3.71 -63.09 -3.44
CA GLU A 6 -2.98 -61.82 -3.62
C GLU A 6 -2.08 -61.84 -4.88
N LYS A 7 -1.71 -60.63 -5.37
CA LYS A 7 -0.40 -60.33 -6.02
C LYS A 7 -0.16 -61.00 -7.41
N PRO A 8 0.95 -60.71 -8.13
CA PRO A 8 2.14 -59.94 -7.76
C PRO A 8 2.52 -58.73 -8.65
N ILE A 9 3.45 -57.95 -8.11
CA ILE A 9 4.38 -57.07 -8.84
C ILE A 9 5.65 -57.90 -9.07
N LEU A 10 6.28 -57.80 -10.25
CA LEU A 10 7.67 -58.19 -10.47
C LEU A 10 8.30 -57.32 -11.56
N ASP A 11 9.56 -56.96 -11.37
CA ASP A 11 10.39 -56.26 -12.35
C ASP A 11 10.88 -57.22 -13.46
N HIS A 12 11.26 -56.66 -14.60
CA HIS A 12 12.50 -57.07 -15.24
C HIS A 12 13.14 -55.91 -16.01
N THR A 13 14.45 -55.79 -15.89
CA THR A 13 15.32 -55.07 -16.82
C THR A 13 15.42 -55.82 -18.15
N ASP A 14 15.84 -55.14 -19.22
CA ASP A 14 17.19 -55.36 -19.78
C ASP A 14 17.53 -54.33 -20.88
N GLU A 15 18.81 -54.26 -21.22
CA GLU A 15 19.40 -53.29 -22.15
C GLU A 15 19.38 -53.81 -23.60
N VAL A 16 19.59 -52.92 -24.59
CA VAL A 16 20.67 -53.02 -25.63
C VAL A 16 20.54 -51.88 -26.65
N GLN A 17 21.69 -51.49 -27.22
CA GLN A 17 21.88 -50.36 -28.14
C GLN A 17 21.68 -50.75 -29.62
N ALA A 18 21.37 -49.78 -30.48
CA ALA A 18 21.74 -49.78 -31.90
C ALA A 18 21.82 -48.34 -32.43
N GLU A 19 22.86 -48.02 -33.20
CA GLU A 19 23.10 -46.69 -33.80
C GLU A 19 23.08 -46.71 -35.33
N ALA A 20 23.07 -45.49 -35.91
CA ALA A 20 23.75 -45.08 -37.15
C ALA A 20 23.12 -45.30 -38.55
N ALA A 21 22.82 -44.14 -39.17
CA ALA A 21 23.24 -43.67 -40.52
C ALA A 21 22.53 -44.15 -41.82
N GLY A 22 22.39 -43.21 -42.79
CA GLY A 22 22.23 -43.53 -44.22
C GLY A 22 21.34 -42.61 -45.10
N GLU A 23 21.81 -41.42 -45.47
CA GLU A 23 21.42 -40.72 -46.73
C GLU A 23 22.23 -41.31 -47.93
N PRO A 24 21.94 -41.11 -49.27
CA PRO A 24 21.44 -39.85 -49.89
C PRO A 24 20.62 -39.90 -51.23
N THR A 25 20.13 -38.69 -51.60
CA THR A 25 19.88 -38.00 -52.90
C THR A 25 19.98 -38.66 -54.30
N THR A 26 18.91 -38.47 -55.13
CA THR A 26 18.84 -38.04 -56.58
C THR A 26 17.35 -37.75 -56.94
N VAL A 27 16.85 -36.78 -57.74
CA VAL A 27 17.17 -36.06 -59.03
C VAL A 27 16.41 -36.64 -60.26
N ILE A 28 16.06 -35.79 -61.27
CA ILE A 28 15.28 -36.01 -62.55
C ILE A 28 13.77 -35.61 -62.46
N GLU A 29 13.08 -34.88 -63.37
CA GLU A 29 13.36 -33.81 -64.39
C GLU A 29 12.01 -33.24 -64.96
N ASP A 30 12.02 -32.09 -65.66
CA ASP A 30 10.83 -31.41 -66.27
C ASP A 30 10.48 -31.91 -67.72
N PRO A 31 9.47 -31.37 -68.45
CA PRO A 31 9.68 -30.15 -69.27
C PRO A 31 8.45 -29.24 -69.63
N GLU A 32 8.74 -28.01 -70.11
CA GLU A 32 7.99 -27.15 -71.10
C GLU A 32 6.54 -26.67 -70.79
N ALA A 33 6.10 -25.43 -71.06
CA ALA A 33 6.68 -24.17 -71.61
C ALA A 33 5.80 -22.95 -71.09
N ASP A 34 5.74 -21.69 -71.58
CA ASP A 34 6.20 -20.99 -72.82
C ASP A 34 6.28 -19.43 -72.64
N GLN A 35 6.44 -18.68 -73.74
CA GLN A 35 6.62 -17.23 -73.98
C GLN A 35 5.43 -16.30 -73.56
N THR A 36 5.52 -14.95 -73.48
CA THR A 36 6.31 -13.91 -74.22
C THR A 36 6.86 -12.76 -73.32
N ALA A 37 7.53 -11.74 -73.89
CA ALA A 37 8.36 -10.75 -73.17
C ALA A 37 8.25 -9.28 -73.68
N GLU A 38 8.74 -8.31 -72.88
CA GLU A 38 9.23 -6.98 -73.33
C GLU A 38 10.23 -6.34 -72.32
N VAL A 39 10.89 -5.22 -72.64
CA VAL A 39 12.24 -4.80 -72.14
C VAL A 39 12.34 -3.27 -71.99
N ALA A 40 13.05 -2.61 -71.05
CA ALA A 40 13.67 -2.89 -69.73
C ALA A 40 13.93 -1.50 -69.02
N VAL A 41 14.78 -1.26 -68.00
CA VAL A 41 16.27 -1.13 -67.98
C VAL A 41 16.71 -0.54 -66.60
N LEU A 42 17.82 -1.00 -66.00
CA LEU A 42 18.70 -0.43 -64.92
C LEU A 42 18.14 0.13 -63.57
N ASP A 43 18.45 -0.61 -62.49
CA ASP A 43 19.19 -0.30 -61.24
C ASP A 43 19.14 1.04 -60.42
N ASP A 44 19.15 0.80 -59.08
CA ASP A 44 19.74 1.52 -57.92
C ASP A 44 19.22 2.88 -57.35
N GLN A 45 18.69 2.78 -56.11
CA GLN A 45 18.84 3.65 -54.90
C GLN A 45 18.56 5.19 -54.95
N PRO A 46 18.25 5.85 -53.80
CA PRO A 46 17.45 5.44 -52.64
C PRO A 46 16.33 6.47 -52.34
N ALA A 47 15.79 6.51 -51.10
CA ALA A 47 14.62 7.30 -50.72
C ALA A 47 14.83 8.84 -50.66
N ALA A 48 13.74 9.59 -50.87
CA ALA A 48 13.65 11.05 -50.86
C ALA A 48 12.78 11.57 -49.68
N PRO A 49 12.85 12.87 -49.30
CA PRO A 49 12.31 13.39 -48.03
C PRO A 49 10.87 13.92 -48.12
N ILE A 50 10.34 14.38 -46.99
CA ILE A 50 9.12 15.19 -46.87
C ILE A 50 9.54 16.59 -46.39
N GLU A 51 9.03 17.64 -47.03
CA GLU A 51 9.39 19.04 -46.76
C GLU A 51 8.50 19.70 -45.68
N GLU A 52 9.08 20.64 -44.95
CA GLU A 52 8.33 21.67 -44.20
C GLU A 52 8.07 22.87 -45.13
N ASN A 53 6.87 23.47 -45.07
CA ASN A 53 6.67 24.88 -45.43
C ASN A 53 5.25 25.39 -45.11
N GLN A 54 5.13 26.30 -44.13
CA GLN A 54 4.22 27.46 -44.15
C GLN A 54 4.28 28.31 -42.86
N LEU A 55 4.99 29.45 -42.94
CA LEU A 55 4.52 30.83 -42.63
C LEU A 55 5.64 31.73 -42.07
N GLU A 56 6.24 32.53 -42.93
CA GLU A 56 6.89 33.82 -42.59
C GLU A 56 6.13 34.96 -43.28
N GLU A 57 5.90 36.06 -42.55
CA GLU A 57 5.66 37.46 -42.99
C GLU A 57 5.06 38.25 -41.78
N LEU A 58 5.47 39.46 -41.37
CA LEU A 58 6.44 40.49 -41.81
C LEU A 58 7.17 41.03 -40.54
N ALA A 59 8.47 41.38 -40.54
CA ALA A 59 9.08 42.66 -40.96
C ALA A 59 8.49 43.92 -40.25
N ASN A 60 9.25 44.93 -39.79
CA ASN A 60 10.69 45.22 -39.92
C ASN A 60 11.21 46.20 -38.82
N ASP A 61 12.46 46.68 -38.98
CA ASP A 61 13.09 47.90 -38.43
C ASP A 61 13.77 47.85 -37.03
N GLY A 62 15.09 48.08 -37.03
CA GLY A 62 15.51 49.44 -36.65
C GLY A 62 16.66 49.69 -35.65
N THR A 63 17.91 49.46 -36.07
CA THR A 63 19.11 50.20 -35.60
C THR A 63 19.75 49.80 -34.24
N ALA A 64 21.08 49.88 -34.19
CA ALA A 64 21.93 49.45 -33.07
C ALA A 64 22.29 50.58 -32.10
N GLN A 65 22.73 50.19 -30.89
CA GLN A 65 23.96 50.76 -30.29
C GLN A 65 24.61 49.80 -29.29
N GLN A 66 25.89 50.02 -29.03
CA GLN A 66 26.73 49.24 -28.11
C GLN A 66 26.76 49.93 -26.73
N ASP A 67 27.03 49.17 -25.67
CA ASP A 67 28.06 49.53 -24.66
C ASP A 67 28.30 48.35 -23.68
N GLU A 68 29.53 48.25 -23.17
CA GLU A 68 29.96 47.23 -22.17
C GLU A 68 30.29 47.88 -20.80
N PRO A 69 30.57 47.12 -19.72
CA PRO A 69 30.41 47.57 -18.34
C PRO A 69 31.68 48.17 -17.68
N PRO A 70 31.56 48.71 -16.46
CA PRO A 70 32.68 48.90 -15.53
C PRO A 70 32.73 47.87 -14.39
N LEU A 71 33.94 47.62 -13.88
CA LEU A 71 34.27 46.71 -12.77
C LEU A 71 34.48 47.48 -11.43
N GLU A 72 34.43 46.72 -10.31
CA GLU A 72 35.19 46.96 -9.05
C GLU A 72 34.88 48.29 -8.28
N ALA A 73 35.26 48.51 -7.02
CA ALA A 73 36.10 47.74 -6.06
C ALA A 73 35.52 47.77 -4.63
N ALA A 74 36.24 47.21 -3.65
CA ALA A 74 35.86 47.10 -2.23
C ALA A 74 36.25 48.31 -1.35
N ALA A 75 35.64 48.42 -0.17
CA ALA A 75 36.22 49.05 1.02
C ALA A 75 35.59 48.49 2.33
N GLU A 76 36.36 48.50 3.42
CA GLU A 76 35.95 48.11 4.78
C GLU A 76 35.55 49.36 5.61
N THR A 77 34.85 49.20 6.75
CA THR A 77 35.05 49.91 8.05
C THR A 77 33.99 49.47 9.09
N THR A 78 34.20 49.80 10.37
CA THR A 78 33.70 49.13 11.58
C THR A 78 32.62 49.87 12.40
N GLN A 79 31.89 49.08 13.22
CA GLN A 79 31.53 49.32 14.65
C GLN A 79 30.22 50.04 15.08
N ASN A 80 29.82 49.67 16.32
CA ASN A 80 28.79 50.19 17.25
C ASN A 80 27.32 49.84 16.90
N GLU A 81 26.44 49.30 17.76
CA GLU A 81 26.20 49.25 19.23
C GLU A 81 25.08 50.20 19.75
N ALA A 82 23.89 49.63 19.95
CA ALA A 82 22.83 49.96 20.94
C ALA A 82 21.69 48.93 20.73
N VAL A 83 21.17 48.10 21.65
CA VAL A 83 20.93 48.12 23.11
C VAL A 83 19.56 48.72 23.52
N ALA A 84 18.57 47.82 23.58
CA ALA A 84 17.35 47.80 24.41
C ALA A 84 16.76 46.38 24.23
N GLU A 85 16.54 45.48 25.19
CA GLU A 85 16.12 45.56 26.60
C GLU A 85 14.75 46.23 26.81
N ASN A 86 13.82 45.70 27.63
CA ASN A 86 13.60 44.34 28.17
C ASN A 86 12.23 44.37 28.87
N GLU A 87 11.45 43.28 28.89
CA GLU A 87 10.62 42.91 30.06
C GLU A 87 10.11 41.46 29.98
N PHE A 88 9.61 40.93 31.10
CA PHE A 88 9.68 39.51 31.45
C PHE A 88 8.51 39.05 32.35
N GLN A 89 8.44 37.73 32.64
CA GLN A 89 7.48 37.03 33.52
C GLN A 89 6.10 36.74 32.88
N ALA A 90 5.41 35.61 33.14
CA ALA A 90 5.71 34.49 34.04
C ALA A 90 5.26 33.11 33.48
N HIS A 91 5.84 32.02 34.00
CA HIS A 91 5.30 30.64 33.93
C HIS A 91 4.17 30.47 34.99
N PRO A 92 3.22 29.51 34.85
CA PRO A 92 3.47 28.05 34.99
C PRO A 92 2.69 27.23 33.91
N GLU A 93 2.58 25.89 33.89
CA GLU A 93 3.10 24.79 34.72
C GLU A 93 3.31 23.51 33.85
N VAL A 94 3.81 22.41 34.44
CA VAL A 94 4.14 21.17 33.71
C VAL A 94 2.96 20.18 33.65
N VAL A 95 2.63 19.68 32.46
CA VAL A 95 1.84 18.45 32.26
C VAL A 95 2.48 17.58 31.17
N VAL A 96 2.39 16.26 31.37
CA VAL A 96 2.99 15.16 30.58
C VAL A 96 2.53 15.16 29.10
N SER A 97 3.43 14.75 28.20
CA SER A 97 3.14 14.50 26.78
C SER A 97 2.88 13.01 26.53
N GLU A 98 1.80 12.68 25.83
CA GLU A 98 1.57 11.36 25.24
C GLU A 98 1.32 11.45 23.72
N ASN A 99 2.19 10.77 22.98
CA ASN A 99 2.12 10.34 21.57
C ASN A 99 0.96 10.83 20.69
N GLN A 100 1.29 11.67 19.69
CA GLN A 100 0.49 11.81 18.47
C GLN A 100 0.79 10.67 17.47
N PRO A 101 -0.22 9.94 16.98
CA PRO A 101 -0.11 9.18 15.73
C PRO A 101 -0.15 10.13 14.52
N GLN A 102 0.49 9.73 13.42
CA GLN A 102 0.59 10.53 12.19
C GLN A 102 -0.73 10.54 11.40
N GLN A 103 -0.99 11.62 10.65
CA GLN A 103 -2.15 11.72 9.77
C GLN A 103 -1.88 11.00 8.43
N GLU A 104 -2.56 9.88 8.18
CA GLU A 104 -2.62 9.29 6.84
C GLU A 104 -3.61 10.07 5.95
N THR A 105 -3.11 10.61 4.84
CA THR A 105 -3.93 11.35 3.87
C THR A 105 -4.64 10.40 2.91
N ALA A 106 -5.97 10.31 3.03
CA ALA A 106 -6.82 9.65 2.04
C ALA A 106 -6.93 10.48 0.74
N PRO A 107 -7.14 9.84 -0.44
CA PRO A 107 -7.05 10.51 -1.74
C PRO A 107 -8.21 11.47 -2.03
N PRO A 108 -7.99 12.52 -2.86
CA PRO A 108 -9.01 13.50 -3.20
C PRO A 108 -10.09 12.92 -4.12
N PHE A 109 -11.33 13.35 -3.90
CA PHE A 109 -12.45 13.19 -4.84
C PHE A 109 -13.02 14.57 -5.15
N PHE A 110 -13.38 14.81 -6.41
CA PHE A 110 -13.61 16.13 -7.00
C PHE A 110 -14.55 17.05 -6.20
N ALA A 111 -14.09 18.28 -5.95
CA ALA A 111 -14.89 19.45 -5.63
C ALA A 111 -14.14 20.72 -6.09
N ASP A 112 -14.81 21.64 -6.76
CA ASP A 112 -14.24 22.92 -7.18
C ASP A 112 -14.17 23.91 -5.99
N PRO A 113 -13.17 24.82 -5.93
CA PRO A 113 -12.85 25.61 -4.73
C PRO A 113 -13.79 26.81 -4.47
N THR A 114 -14.98 26.83 -5.07
CA THR A 114 -15.82 28.03 -5.18
C THR A 114 -17.09 27.99 -4.31
N GLU A 115 -17.24 27.00 -3.43
CA GLU A 115 -18.37 26.89 -2.51
C GLU A 115 -17.94 27.05 -1.05
N GLY A 116 -18.81 27.66 -0.23
CA GLY A 116 -18.54 27.92 1.19
C GLY A 116 -18.33 26.65 2.02
N ASN A 117 -17.61 26.79 3.14
CA ASN A 117 -17.36 25.72 4.10
C ASN A 117 -18.16 25.94 5.39
N LEU A 118 -18.96 24.95 5.74
CA LEU A 118 -19.77 24.84 6.96
C LEU A 118 -18.98 24.06 8.01
N ILE A 119 -18.88 24.56 9.25
CA ILE A 119 -18.23 23.84 10.36
C ILE A 119 -19.29 23.21 11.24
N ILE A 120 -19.41 21.89 11.16
CA ILE A 120 -20.37 21.12 11.93
C ILE A 120 -19.69 20.57 13.18
N ARG A 121 -20.26 20.87 14.36
CA ARG A 121 -19.94 20.22 15.62
C ARG A 121 -20.94 19.10 15.84
N PHE A 122 -20.44 17.88 15.91
CA PHE A 122 -21.24 16.72 16.33
C PHE A 122 -21.11 16.54 17.83
N THR A 123 -22.22 16.34 18.53
CA THR A 123 -22.26 16.06 19.98
C THR A 123 -22.98 14.74 20.22
N ALA A 124 -22.29 13.75 20.77
CA ALA A 124 -22.81 12.41 20.99
C ALA A 124 -23.54 12.30 22.34
N ARG A 125 -24.80 11.86 22.32
CA ARG A 125 -25.57 11.51 23.52
C ARG A 125 -25.53 9.99 23.76
N PRO A 126 -25.47 9.52 25.02
CA PRO A 126 -25.56 10.28 26.27
C PRO A 126 -24.21 10.81 26.80
N GLU A 127 -23.08 10.45 26.19
CA GLU A 127 -21.74 10.61 26.79
C GLU A 127 -21.17 12.05 26.73
N GLY A 128 -21.75 12.94 25.92
CA GLY A 128 -21.38 14.36 25.85
C GLY A 128 -20.12 14.65 25.04
N PHE A 129 -19.47 13.64 24.47
CA PHE A 129 -18.30 13.81 23.60
C PHE A 129 -18.65 14.59 22.33
N TYR A 130 -17.83 15.58 21.97
CA TYR A 130 -18.03 16.39 20.77
C TYR A 130 -16.77 16.51 19.91
N PHE A 131 -16.97 16.68 18.60
CA PHE A 131 -15.91 16.87 17.62
C PHE A 131 -16.41 17.68 16.41
N GLN A 132 -15.49 18.29 15.65
CA GLN A 132 -15.83 19.23 14.58
C GLN A 132 -15.25 18.82 13.22
N HIS A 133 -16.04 19.00 12.16
CA HIS A 133 -15.60 18.80 10.78
C HIS A 133 -16.14 19.88 9.83
N THR A 134 -15.30 20.23 8.85
CA THR A 134 -15.61 21.15 7.75
C THR A 134 -16.22 20.38 6.58
N PHE A 135 -17.37 20.81 6.09
CA PHE A 135 -18.01 20.27 4.89
C PHE A 135 -18.42 21.40 3.93
N PRO A 136 -18.48 21.16 2.60
CA PRO A 136 -19.05 22.14 1.67
C PRO A 136 -20.53 22.41 1.98
N THR A 137 -20.97 23.66 1.90
CA THR A 137 -22.33 24.10 2.29
C THR A 137 -23.46 23.30 1.63
N LYS A 138 -23.28 22.86 0.37
CA LYS A 138 -24.28 22.07 -0.39
C LYS A 138 -24.17 20.55 -0.24
N SER A 139 -23.32 20.05 0.66
CA SER A 139 -23.13 18.61 0.83
C SER A 139 -24.34 17.94 1.51
N PRO A 140 -24.89 16.84 0.95
CA PRO A 140 -26.00 16.12 1.57
C PRO A 140 -25.54 15.29 2.77
N CYS A 141 -26.43 15.11 3.75
CA CYS A 141 -26.15 14.43 5.02
C CYS A 141 -25.56 13.02 4.85
N LEU A 142 -25.85 12.30 3.75
CA LEU A 142 -25.23 11.02 3.41
C LEU A 142 -23.68 11.04 3.44
N ILE A 143 -23.05 12.15 3.09
CA ILE A 143 -21.57 12.29 3.14
C ILE A 143 -21.10 12.36 4.59
N MET A 144 -21.86 13.05 5.45
CA MET A 144 -21.58 13.22 6.87
C MET A 144 -21.74 11.90 7.61
N TYR A 145 -22.83 11.15 7.34
CA TYR A 145 -23.01 9.80 7.87
C TYR A 145 -21.85 8.85 7.53
N LYS A 146 -21.40 8.81 6.26
CA LYS A 146 -20.22 8.02 5.87
C LYS A 146 -18.93 8.42 6.61
N ARG A 147 -18.75 9.73 6.88
CA ARG A 147 -17.60 10.22 7.64
C ARG A 147 -17.67 9.77 9.11
N LEU A 148 -18.85 9.85 9.72
CA LEU A 148 -19.10 9.37 11.08
C LEU A 148 -18.92 7.85 11.21
N GLU A 149 -19.42 7.06 10.25
CA GLU A 149 -19.18 5.62 10.15
C GLU A 149 -17.67 5.29 10.17
N SER A 150 -16.86 6.06 9.43
CA SER A 150 -15.40 5.84 9.33
C SER A 150 -14.60 6.25 10.57
N GLN A 151 -15.15 7.09 11.46
CA GLN A 151 -14.45 7.61 12.64
C GLN A 151 -14.92 6.99 13.96
N LEU A 152 -16.22 6.73 14.09
CA LEU A 152 -16.81 6.13 15.29
C LEU A 152 -16.86 4.60 15.19
N PHE A 153 -16.54 4.02 14.03
CA PHE A 153 -16.65 2.58 13.72
C PHE A 153 -18.07 2.00 13.94
N LEU A 154 -19.09 2.87 13.96
CA LEU A 154 -20.50 2.52 14.10
C LEU A 154 -21.15 2.36 12.72
N ASN A 155 -22.02 1.37 12.55
CA ASN A 155 -22.78 1.18 11.31
C ASN A 155 -23.80 2.32 11.10
N ARG A 156 -24.05 2.70 9.84
CA ARG A 156 -25.06 3.70 9.42
C ARG A 156 -26.38 3.64 10.18
N ARG A 157 -26.87 2.43 10.49
CA ARG A 157 -28.17 2.17 11.14
C ARG A 157 -28.23 2.57 12.61
N ASN A 158 -27.08 2.75 13.26
CA ASN A 158 -26.96 3.00 14.69
C ASN A 158 -26.66 4.50 14.97
N ILE A 159 -26.55 5.31 13.91
CA ILE A 159 -26.27 6.75 13.95
C ILE A 159 -27.48 7.47 13.36
N GLN A 160 -28.15 8.30 14.14
CA GLN A 160 -29.14 9.24 13.62
C GLN A 160 -28.75 10.67 14.03
N LEU A 161 -28.65 11.55 13.04
CA LEU A 161 -28.37 12.97 13.25
C LEU A 161 -29.67 13.72 13.50
N TYR A 162 -29.62 14.62 14.48
CA TYR A 162 -30.69 15.54 14.85
C TYR A 162 -30.21 16.98 14.81
N TRP A 163 -31.03 17.87 14.25
CA TRP A 163 -30.90 19.32 14.38
C TRP A 163 -32.14 19.87 15.09
N GLU A 164 -31.96 20.58 16.20
CA GLU A 164 -33.06 21.06 17.09
C GLU A 164 -34.12 19.97 17.42
N GLY A 165 -33.69 18.71 17.59
CA GLY A 165 -34.58 17.58 17.85
C GLY A 165 -35.33 17.01 16.64
N ARG A 166 -35.09 17.54 15.43
CA ARG A 166 -35.61 17.01 14.16
C ARG A 166 -34.58 16.06 13.50
N PRO A 167 -34.95 14.81 13.16
CA PRO A 167 -34.03 13.87 12.50
C PRO A 167 -33.77 14.26 11.04
N LEU A 168 -32.50 14.22 10.63
CA LEU A 168 -32.04 14.48 9.25
C LEU A 168 -31.97 13.20 8.41
N SER A 169 -32.49 13.25 7.18
CA SER A 169 -32.47 12.16 6.21
C SER A 169 -31.24 12.22 5.27
N ASP A 170 -30.93 11.11 4.58
CA ASP A 170 -29.73 11.00 3.74
C ASP A 170 -29.67 12.04 2.59
N THR A 171 -30.83 12.50 2.11
CA THR A 171 -30.97 13.46 1.00
C THR A 171 -30.97 14.93 1.43
N ASP A 172 -31.08 15.21 2.73
CA ASP A 172 -31.18 16.59 3.22
C ASP A 172 -29.83 17.30 3.13
N VAL A 173 -29.84 18.55 2.65
CA VAL A 173 -28.69 19.45 2.69
C VAL A 173 -28.83 20.32 3.95
N PRO A 174 -27.86 20.35 4.88
CA PRO A 174 -28.03 21.07 6.14
C PRO A 174 -28.32 22.57 5.97
N ALA A 175 -27.74 23.21 4.94
CA ALA A 175 -27.98 24.61 4.63
C ALA A 175 -29.42 24.93 4.19
N ASP A 176 -30.16 23.95 3.66
CA ASP A 176 -31.57 24.11 3.25
C ASP A 176 -32.56 23.79 4.38
N VAL A 177 -32.12 23.02 5.39
CA VAL A 177 -32.96 22.56 6.52
C VAL A 177 -32.79 23.43 7.77
N CYS A 178 -31.60 23.99 7.97
CA CYS A 178 -31.26 24.76 9.16
C CYS A 178 -31.44 26.25 8.92
N ILE A 179 -31.96 26.99 9.90
CA ILE A 179 -32.04 28.45 9.83
C ILE A 179 -30.64 29.01 10.12
N LEU A 180 -29.92 29.34 9.05
CA LEU A 180 -28.62 29.98 9.12
C LEU A 180 -28.78 31.46 9.50
N PRO A 181 -27.97 32.02 10.41
CA PRO A 181 -27.98 33.46 10.67
C PRO A 181 -27.33 34.23 9.51
N ASP A 182 -27.99 35.31 9.07
CA ASP A 182 -27.54 36.19 7.96
C ASP A 182 -26.35 37.07 8.38
N SER A 183 -25.16 36.48 8.53
CA SER A 183 -23.91 37.20 8.80
C SER A 183 -22.78 36.70 7.88
N ASP A 184 -22.29 37.58 7.01
CA ASP A 184 -21.23 37.32 6.01
C ASP A 184 -19.80 37.14 6.59
N GLU A 185 -19.67 36.72 7.86
CA GLU A 185 -18.39 36.47 8.52
C GLU A 185 -18.18 34.99 8.87
N ILE A 186 -16.93 34.56 8.76
CA ILE A 186 -16.49 33.15 8.68
C ILE A 186 -16.52 32.48 10.07
N PRO A 187 -16.88 31.18 10.21
CA PRO A 187 -17.72 30.33 9.37
C PRO A 187 -19.04 29.97 10.09
N LEU A 188 -20.02 29.44 9.37
CA LEU A 188 -21.27 29.00 10.00
C LEU A 188 -21.03 27.74 10.85
N PHE A 189 -21.40 27.83 12.13
CA PHE A 189 -21.33 26.73 13.09
C PHE A 189 -22.68 26.01 13.19
N LEU A 190 -22.68 24.69 13.01
CA LEU A 190 -23.88 23.87 13.14
C LEU A 190 -23.69 22.82 14.23
N ASP A 191 -24.46 22.92 15.31
CA ASP A 191 -24.52 21.89 16.36
C ASP A 191 -25.52 20.79 15.94
N LEU A 192 -25.00 19.58 15.70
CA LEU A 192 -25.80 18.39 15.41
C LEU A 192 -25.65 17.35 16.52
N GLU A 193 -26.77 16.84 17.00
CA GLU A 193 -26.78 15.79 18.02
C GLU A 193 -26.74 14.41 17.35
N ILE A 194 -25.79 13.58 17.77
CA ILE A 194 -25.78 12.14 17.47
C ILE A 194 -26.46 11.45 18.62
N GLU A 195 -27.66 10.92 18.40
CA GLU A 195 -28.22 9.90 19.27
C GLU A 195 -27.73 8.54 18.76
N GLN A 196 -26.99 7.80 19.60
CA GLN A 196 -26.81 6.37 19.36
C GLN A 196 -28.17 5.70 19.55
N VAL A 197 -28.86 5.42 18.45
CA VAL A 197 -30.16 4.73 18.48
C VAL A 197 -29.88 3.28 18.92
N PRO A 198 -30.27 2.87 20.15
CA PRO A 198 -29.95 1.55 20.62
C PRO A 198 -30.92 0.55 19.96
N GLU A 199 -30.45 -0.66 19.68
CA GLU A 199 -31.08 -1.63 18.77
C GLU A 199 -32.51 -2.12 19.19
N HIS A 200 -33.03 -1.63 20.31
CA HIS A 200 -34.37 -1.93 20.85
C HIS A 200 -35.45 -0.85 20.56
N LEU A 201 -35.09 0.29 19.97
CA LEU A 201 -36.01 1.34 19.51
C LEU A 201 -35.52 1.83 18.13
N GLN A 202 -36.22 1.71 17.01
CA GLN A 202 -37.67 1.72 16.80
C GLN A 202 -38.10 0.77 15.67
N ILE A 203 -39.18 0.01 15.88
CA ILE A 203 -40.15 -0.29 14.81
C ILE A 203 -41.56 -0.19 15.40
N VAL A 204 -42.28 0.90 15.12
CA VAL A 204 -43.74 0.97 15.34
C VAL A 204 -44.42 0.16 14.23
N GLY A 205 -44.38 -1.16 14.39
CA GLY A 205 -44.72 -2.12 13.33
C GLY A 205 -44.81 -3.55 13.85
N ALA A 206 -45.74 -3.77 14.79
CA ALA A 206 -46.18 -5.06 15.34
C ALA A 206 -45.25 -5.79 16.35
N GLY A 207 -45.31 -5.35 17.61
CA GLY A 207 -45.36 -6.28 18.75
C GLY A 207 -44.30 -6.09 19.84
N GLU A 208 -44.78 -5.91 21.08
CA GLU A 208 -43.94 -5.91 22.28
C GLU A 208 -43.20 -7.25 22.46
N GLN A 209 -41.90 -7.22 22.76
CA GLN A 209 -41.19 -8.37 23.31
C GLN A 209 -41.53 -8.60 24.79
N VAL A 210 -42.79 -8.94 25.09
CA VAL A 210 -43.11 -9.57 26.38
C VAL A 210 -42.62 -11.01 26.33
N SER A 211 -41.39 -11.24 26.80
CA SER A 211 -40.81 -12.58 26.96
C SER A 211 -41.62 -13.35 28.02
N LYS A 212 -42.64 -14.08 27.56
CA LYS A 212 -43.62 -14.69 28.46
C LYS A 212 -42.99 -15.88 29.18
N VAL A 213 -42.45 -15.61 30.37
CA VAL A 213 -41.91 -16.63 31.28
C VAL A 213 -43.08 -17.49 31.76
N ILE A 214 -43.13 -18.73 31.30
CA ILE A 214 -44.12 -19.71 31.78
C ILE A 214 -43.46 -20.55 32.87
N ARG A 215 -44.15 -20.67 34.00
CA ARG A 215 -43.77 -21.54 35.12
C ARG A 215 -44.30 -22.95 34.86
N THR A 216 -43.50 -23.80 34.25
CA THR A 216 -43.86 -25.20 33.95
C THR A 216 -43.46 -26.11 35.10
N GLN A 217 -44.41 -26.91 35.58
CA GLN A 217 -44.17 -28.08 36.42
C GLN A 217 -43.90 -29.28 35.51
N VAL A 218 -42.80 -29.99 35.73
CA VAL A 218 -42.51 -31.24 35.01
C VAL A 218 -42.62 -32.39 36.01
N GLN A 219 -43.53 -33.33 35.73
CA GLN A 219 -43.63 -34.59 36.45
C GLN A 219 -42.64 -35.59 35.85
N TYR A 220 -41.84 -36.22 36.71
CA TYR A 220 -40.85 -37.23 36.34
C TYR A 220 -41.28 -38.60 36.92
N GLY A 221 -42.46 -39.07 36.52
CA GLY A 221 -43.11 -40.23 37.15
C GLY A 221 -43.83 -39.89 38.45
N GLU A 222 -44.38 -40.91 39.11
CA GLU A 222 -45.29 -40.75 40.26
C GLU A 222 -44.54 -40.52 41.59
N ASP A 223 -43.32 -41.05 41.74
CA ASP A 223 -42.53 -41.00 42.99
C ASP A 223 -41.54 -39.81 43.09
N ILE A 224 -41.36 -39.01 42.04
CA ILE A 224 -40.36 -37.91 42.02
C ILE A 224 -41.05 -36.56 42.24
N PRO A 225 -40.64 -35.76 43.26
CA PRO A 225 -41.28 -34.46 43.54
C PRO A 225 -41.14 -33.49 42.36
N GLN A 226 -42.25 -32.87 41.98
CA GLN A 226 -42.34 -32.00 40.80
C GLN A 226 -41.32 -30.86 40.84
N LYS A 227 -40.42 -30.83 39.84
CA LYS A 227 -39.46 -29.74 39.68
C LYS A 227 -40.06 -28.65 38.79
N GLN A 228 -39.93 -27.41 39.25
CA GLN A 228 -40.47 -26.24 38.57
C GLN A 228 -39.38 -25.52 37.78
N PHE A 229 -39.68 -25.19 36.54
CA PHE A 229 -38.78 -24.45 35.65
C PHE A 229 -39.47 -23.17 35.16
N PHE A 230 -38.68 -22.13 34.98
CA PHE A 230 -39.11 -20.87 34.39
C PHE A 230 -38.57 -20.82 32.96
N VAL A 231 -39.46 -21.00 31.98
CA VAL A 231 -39.08 -21.02 30.56
C VAL A 231 -39.47 -19.70 29.93
N SER A 232 -38.48 -18.89 29.56
CA SER A 232 -38.64 -17.66 28.78
C SER A 232 -38.93 -18.00 27.32
N ILE A 233 -40.14 -17.67 26.84
CA ILE A 233 -40.52 -17.91 25.44
C ILE A 233 -40.33 -16.62 24.65
N THR A 234 -39.26 -16.56 23.87
CA THR A 234 -39.01 -15.52 22.86
C THR A 234 -39.75 -15.86 21.56
N LYS A 235 -40.48 -14.91 20.99
CA LYS A 235 -41.09 -15.04 19.66
C LYS A 235 -40.17 -14.40 18.62
N GLY A 236 -39.59 -15.20 17.74
CA GLY A 236 -38.97 -14.70 16.52
C GLY A 236 -40.04 -14.13 15.58
N TYR A 237 -39.84 -12.91 15.10
CA TYR A 237 -40.70 -12.26 14.10
C TYR A 237 -40.29 -12.59 12.65
N ASP A 238 -39.23 -13.38 12.48
CA ASP A 238 -38.80 -13.91 11.19
C ASP A 238 -39.93 -14.62 10.46
N ARG A 239 -40.18 -14.19 9.24
CA ARG A 239 -41.19 -14.77 8.36
C ARG A 239 -40.73 -16.15 7.90
N LYS A 240 -41.05 -17.19 8.71
CA LYS A 240 -40.53 -18.57 8.62
C LYS A 240 -40.19 -18.95 7.16
N PRO A 241 -38.90 -19.22 6.84
CA PRO A 241 -38.48 -19.49 5.48
C PRO A 241 -39.25 -20.69 4.90
N PHE A 242 -39.69 -20.57 3.66
CA PHE A 242 -40.51 -21.59 3.00
C PHE A 242 -39.65 -22.76 2.50
N ILE A 243 -39.24 -23.64 3.42
CA ILE A 243 -38.43 -24.85 3.16
C ILE A 243 -39.34 -26.00 2.67
N GLY A 244 -40.29 -25.66 1.79
CA GLY A 244 -41.33 -26.56 1.31
C GLY A 244 -42.40 -26.93 2.34
N GLY A 245 -43.34 -27.76 1.90
CA GLY A 245 -44.48 -28.20 2.69
C GLY A 245 -45.63 -28.71 1.83
N TRP A 246 -46.70 -29.16 2.48
CA TRP A 246 -47.85 -29.79 1.82
C TRP A 246 -49.14 -29.01 2.14
N ARG A 247 -49.89 -28.64 1.10
CA ARG A 247 -51.20 -27.99 1.25
C ARG A 247 -52.31 -29.03 1.21
N HIS A 248 -53.12 -29.10 2.27
CA HIS A 248 -54.34 -29.91 2.25
C HIS A 248 -55.34 -29.30 1.25
N LYS A 249 -56.03 -30.13 0.46
CA LYS A 249 -56.92 -29.63 -0.62
C LYS A 249 -58.31 -29.23 -0.11
N ALA A 250 -58.90 -30.03 0.78
CA ALA A 250 -60.27 -29.85 1.28
C ALA A 250 -60.38 -28.92 2.50
N LYS A 251 -59.26 -28.60 3.16
CA LYS A 251 -59.17 -27.58 4.22
C LYS A 251 -57.98 -26.68 3.86
N PRO A 252 -58.08 -25.33 3.91
CA PRO A 252 -57.04 -24.42 3.41
C PRO A 252 -55.81 -24.31 4.33
N VAL A 253 -55.36 -25.42 4.91
CA VAL A 253 -54.23 -25.50 5.85
C VAL A 253 -52.96 -25.91 5.10
N THR A 254 -51.86 -25.19 5.36
CA THR A 254 -50.53 -25.47 4.82
C THR A 254 -49.61 -26.01 5.90
N TYR A 255 -49.19 -27.28 5.75
CA TYR A 255 -48.22 -27.90 6.63
C TYR A 255 -46.81 -27.58 6.13
N HIS A 256 -46.12 -26.69 6.83
CA HIS A 256 -44.74 -26.28 6.51
C HIS A 256 -43.75 -27.20 7.20
N ASN A 257 -42.74 -27.68 6.46
CA ASN A 257 -41.65 -28.48 7.04
C ASN A 257 -40.99 -27.72 8.20
N ALA A 258 -40.51 -28.44 9.22
CA ALA A 258 -39.83 -27.86 10.37
C ALA A 258 -38.32 -28.10 10.29
N THR A 259 -37.54 -27.04 10.48
CA THR A 259 -36.11 -27.13 10.80
C THR A 259 -35.95 -27.33 12.29
N THR A 260 -35.38 -28.46 12.71
CA THR A 260 -34.91 -28.65 14.08
C THR A 260 -33.69 -27.78 14.30
N GLN A 261 -33.87 -26.69 15.05
CA GLN A 261 -32.85 -25.67 15.29
C GLN A 261 -31.86 -26.15 16.37
N CYS A 262 -30.92 -27.00 15.97
CA CYS A 262 -29.57 -26.86 16.53
C CYS A 262 -28.92 -25.71 15.77
N SER A 263 -28.49 -24.66 16.48
CA SER A 263 -27.42 -23.81 15.96
C SER A 263 -26.22 -24.70 15.63
N ALA A 264 -25.55 -24.42 14.51
CA ALA A 264 -24.16 -24.81 14.43
C ALA A 264 -23.42 -23.84 15.35
N ASP A 265 -23.21 -24.25 16.60
CA ASP A 265 -22.45 -23.46 17.57
C ASP A 265 -21.10 -23.12 16.93
N ALA A 266 -20.67 -21.86 17.10
CA ALA A 266 -19.45 -21.38 16.47
C ALA A 266 -18.30 -22.32 16.83
N ALA A 267 -17.71 -22.96 15.83
CA ALA A 267 -16.73 -24.02 16.05
C ALA A 267 -15.62 -23.49 16.96
N PRO A 268 -15.24 -24.23 18.03
CA PRO A 268 -14.19 -23.77 18.93
C PRO A 268 -12.95 -23.45 18.10
N VAL A 269 -12.37 -22.28 18.33
CA VAL A 269 -11.15 -21.83 17.63
C VAL A 269 -10.05 -22.83 17.99
N ALA A 270 -9.83 -23.78 17.08
CA ALA A 270 -8.95 -24.91 17.33
C ALA A 270 -7.51 -24.43 17.35
N ASP A 271 -6.76 -24.94 18.32
CA ASP A 271 -5.34 -24.68 18.47
C ASP A 271 -4.60 -25.01 17.16
N MET A 272 -3.70 -24.12 16.71
CA MET A 272 -3.17 -24.11 15.33
C MET A 272 -2.05 -25.15 15.11
N SER A 273 -2.29 -26.38 15.54
CA SER A 273 -1.39 -27.53 15.47
C SER A 273 -2.03 -28.69 14.71
N GLY A 274 -2.27 -28.50 13.41
CA GLY A 274 -2.79 -29.57 12.54
C GLY A 274 -3.13 -29.11 11.12
N LYS A 275 -2.45 -29.65 10.11
CA LYS A 275 -2.73 -29.38 8.69
C LYS A 275 -3.97 -30.16 8.21
N ILE A 276 -5.17 -29.76 8.65
CA ILE A 276 -6.43 -30.42 8.30
C ILE A 276 -6.96 -29.89 6.96
N CYS A 277 -6.64 -30.59 5.87
CA CYS A 277 -7.22 -30.32 4.55
C CYS A 277 -8.68 -30.83 4.46
N ARG A 278 -9.64 -29.99 4.83
CA ARG A 278 -11.08 -30.35 4.79
C ARG A 278 -11.68 -30.21 3.39
N THR A 279 -11.53 -31.24 2.57
CA THR A 279 -12.17 -31.34 1.24
C THR A 279 -13.70 -31.42 1.37
N THR A 280 -14.40 -30.31 1.14
CA THR A 280 -15.87 -30.26 1.15
C THR A 280 -16.46 -30.79 -0.16
N GLN A 281 -17.07 -31.98 -0.12
CA GLN A 281 -17.77 -32.55 -1.27
C GLN A 281 -19.11 -31.83 -1.51
N THR A 282 -19.11 -30.79 -2.35
CA THR A 282 -20.33 -30.15 -2.86
C THR A 282 -21.12 -31.13 -3.73
N ASN A 283 -22.31 -31.54 -3.30
CA ASN A 283 -23.10 -32.58 -3.96
C ASN A 283 -24.61 -32.27 -3.99
N GLY A 284 -25.30 -32.81 -5.01
CA GLY A 284 -26.74 -33.10 -4.94
C GLY A 284 -27.70 -32.02 -5.45
N VAL A 285 -27.87 -31.90 -6.77
CA VAL A 285 -29.03 -31.19 -7.34
C VAL A 285 -30.32 -31.95 -6.99
N THR A 286 -31.33 -31.26 -6.46
CA THR A 286 -32.63 -31.86 -6.12
C THR A 286 -33.36 -32.35 -7.37
N ARG A 287 -33.70 -33.65 -7.40
CA ARG A 287 -34.61 -34.25 -8.40
C ARG A 287 -36.03 -34.34 -7.84
N SER A 288 -37.00 -33.83 -8.57
CA SER A 288 -38.41 -33.96 -8.22
C SER A 288 -38.97 -35.32 -8.65
N CYS A 289 -39.68 -35.98 -7.74
CA CYS A 289 -40.42 -37.21 -8.01
C CYS A 289 -41.93 -36.93 -7.93
N GLN A 290 -42.71 -37.48 -8.86
CA GLN A 290 -44.16 -37.38 -8.85
C GLN A 290 -44.78 -38.77 -8.81
N THR A 291 -45.54 -39.06 -7.76
CA THR A 291 -46.32 -40.31 -7.64
C THR A 291 -47.53 -40.30 -8.57
N ARG A 292 -48.02 -41.50 -8.91
CA ARG A 292 -49.28 -41.69 -9.63
C ARG A 292 -50.41 -41.09 -8.80
N ARG A 293 -51.39 -40.45 -9.47
CA ARG A 293 -52.60 -39.92 -8.85
C ARG A 293 -53.79 -40.54 -9.56
N GLU A 294 -54.73 -41.04 -8.78
CA GLU A 294 -55.93 -41.72 -9.26
C GLU A 294 -57.14 -40.80 -9.08
N CYS A 295 -58.12 -40.94 -9.95
CA CYS A 295 -59.41 -40.28 -9.86
C CYS A 295 -60.49 -41.21 -10.41
N GLY A 296 -61.58 -41.35 -9.65
CA GLY A 296 -62.80 -42.02 -10.10
C GLY A 296 -63.86 -40.98 -10.48
N THR A 297 -64.71 -41.31 -11.44
CA THR A 297 -65.85 -40.49 -11.86
C THR A 297 -67.07 -41.39 -11.99
N GLN A 298 -68.08 -41.17 -11.14
CA GLN A 298 -69.34 -41.88 -11.20
C GLN A 298 -70.30 -41.15 -12.16
N MET A 299 -70.92 -41.88 -13.09
CA MET A 299 -71.99 -41.31 -13.92
C MET A 299 -73.29 -41.23 -13.10
N PRO A 300 -74.03 -40.10 -13.13
CA PRO A 300 -75.33 -40.00 -12.47
C PRO A 300 -76.33 -40.97 -13.10
N LYS A 301 -77.07 -41.69 -12.26
CA LYS A 301 -78.15 -42.61 -12.62
C LYS A 301 -79.24 -42.55 -11.55
N PRO A 302 -80.53 -42.79 -11.89
CA PRO A 302 -81.61 -42.79 -10.90
C PRO A 302 -81.37 -43.75 -9.71
N ASP A 303 -80.76 -44.90 -9.99
CA ASP A 303 -80.53 -45.98 -9.01
C ASP A 303 -79.21 -45.83 -8.23
N VAL A 304 -78.45 -44.75 -8.44
CA VAL A 304 -77.11 -44.55 -7.85
C VAL A 304 -77.00 -43.15 -7.27
N LEU A 305 -76.83 -43.06 -5.94
CA LEU A 305 -76.56 -41.80 -5.26
C LEU A 305 -75.21 -41.22 -5.70
N VAL A 306 -75.22 -39.99 -6.22
CA VAL A 306 -74.03 -39.19 -6.54
C VAL A 306 -74.12 -37.88 -5.77
N ASP A 307 -72.98 -37.39 -5.28
CA ASP A 307 -72.87 -36.18 -4.46
C ASP A 307 -72.23 -35.04 -5.27
N ASP A 308 -73.07 -34.10 -5.72
CA ASP A 308 -72.66 -32.96 -6.54
C ASP A 308 -72.18 -31.75 -5.69
N THR A 309 -72.14 -31.84 -4.35
CA THR A 309 -71.99 -30.67 -3.46
C THR A 309 -70.66 -29.90 -3.60
N TYR A 310 -69.62 -30.53 -4.15
CA TYR A 310 -68.30 -29.91 -4.36
C TYR A 310 -67.98 -29.61 -5.84
N ASP A 311 -68.91 -29.91 -6.75
CA ASP A 311 -68.70 -29.82 -8.18
C ASP A 311 -68.81 -28.39 -8.73
N ARG A 312 -68.34 -28.17 -9.97
CA ARG A 312 -68.13 -26.82 -10.51
C ARG A 312 -68.43 -26.73 -12.00
N VAL A 313 -69.56 -26.12 -12.33
CA VAL A 313 -69.90 -25.74 -13.70
C VAL A 313 -68.81 -24.83 -14.30
N ARG A 314 -68.36 -25.13 -15.51
CA ARG A 314 -67.34 -24.35 -16.24
C ARG A 314 -67.82 -24.07 -17.66
N VAL A 315 -67.84 -22.79 -18.04
CA VAL A 315 -68.07 -22.38 -19.44
C VAL A 315 -66.83 -22.70 -20.27
N ALA A 316 -67.02 -23.33 -21.43
CA ALA A 316 -65.93 -23.65 -22.35
C ALA A 316 -65.30 -22.38 -22.93
N ARG A 317 -63.96 -22.36 -23.03
CA ARG A 317 -63.20 -21.34 -23.77
C ARG A 317 -62.96 -21.81 -25.20
N PRO A 318 -62.67 -20.91 -26.17
CA PRO A 318 -62.30 -21.29 -27.52
C PRO A 318 -61.19 -22.35 -27.54
N TYR A 319 -61.42 -23.45 -28.24
CA TYR A 319 -60.47 -24.56 -28.30
C TYR A 319 -59.19 -24.16 -29.05
N PHE A 320 -58.04 -24.46 -28.45
CA PHE A 320 -56.73 -24.17 -29.01
C PHE A 320 -56.14 -25.45 -29.61
N SER A 321 -56.25 -25.61 -30.92
CA SER A 321 -55.79 -26.82 -31.62
C SER A 321 -54.28 -27.02 -31.51
N ALA A 322 -53.85 -28.30 -31.58
CA ALA A 322 -52.44 -28.66 -31.53
C ALA A 322 -51.60 -27.95 -32.61
N GLU A 323 -52.15 -27.74 -33.80
CA GLU A 323 -51.53 -26.97 -34.89
C GLU A 323 -51.27 -25.51 -34.51
N ARG A 324 -52.28 -24.82 -33.96
CA ARG A 324 -52.13 -23.43 -33.49
C ARG A 324 -51.09 -23.34 -32.37
N LEU A 325 -51.02 -24.36 -31.51
CA LEU A 325 -50.02 -24.48 -30.46
C LEU A 325 -48.60 -24.73 -31.01
N LEU A 326 -48.45 -25.51 -32.08
CA LEU A 326 -47.18 -25.72 -32.76
C LEU A 326 -46.72 -24.44 -33.50
N VAL A 327 -47.60 -23.77 -34.25
CA VAL A 327 -47.28 -22.50 -34.92
C VAL A 327 -46.85 -21.43 -33.91
N LEU A 328 -47.58 -21.28 -32.79
CA LEU A 328 -47.21 -20.35 -31.72
C LEU A 328 -45.86 -20.72 -31.08
N ARG A 329 -45.59 -22.01 -30.84
CA ARG A 329 -44.27 -22.46 -30.36
C ARG A 329 -43.17 -22.05 -31.34
N THR A 330 -43.31 -22.33 -32.63
CA THR A 330 -42.32 -21.98 -33.66
C THR A 330 -42.07 -20.47 -33.73
N GLN A 331 -43.11 -19.65 -33.70
CA GLN A 331 -42.96 -18.18 -33.66
C GLN A 331 -42.18 -17.72 -32.41
N LYS A 332 -42.46 -18.30 -31.24
CA LYS A 332 -41.75 -17.93 -30.00
C LYS A 332 -40.34 -18.50 -29.93
N THR A 333 -40.03 -19.67 -30.51
CA THR A 333 -38.66 -20.19 -30.56
C THR A 333 -37.77 -19.36 -31.50
N ILE A 334 -38.28 -18.90 -32.65
CA ILE A 334 -37.54 -17.97 -33.54
C ILE A 334 -37.20 -16.67 -32.80
N LEU A 335 -38.17 -16.10 -32.08
CA LEU A 335 -37.98 -14.88 -31.27
C LEU A 335 -36.92 -15.10 -30.17
N LEU A 336 -37.00 -16.20 -29.43
CA LEU A 336 -36.00 -16.58 -28.42
C LEU A 336 -34.60 -16.78 -29.04
N GLN A 337 -34.51 -17.43 -30.21
CA GLN A 337 -33.24 -17.62 -30.92
C GLN A 337 -32.63 -16.27 -31.34
N ALA A 338 -33.43 -15.31 -31.81
CA ALA A 338 -32.96 -13.97 -32.15
C ALA A 338 -32.39 -13.24 -30.92
N PHE A 339 -33.09 -13.28 -29.78
CA PHE A 339 -32.60 -12.70 -28.53
C PHE A 339 -31.33 -13.39 -28.01
N VAL A 340 -31.23 -14.72 -28.08
CA VAL A 340 -30.03 -15.47 -27.67
C VAL A 340 -28.84 -15.15 -28.58
N ARG A 341 -29.03 -15.05 -29.91
CA ARG A 341 -27.98 -14.61 -30.85
C ARG A 341 -27.48 -13.21 -30.51
N GLY A 342 -28.40 -12.26 -30.31
CA GLY A 342 -28.05 -10.88 -29.91
C GLY A 342 -27.36 -10.79 -28.54
N TRP A 343 -27.76 -11.62 -27.57
CA TRP A 343 -27.11 -11.70 -26.26
C TRP A 343 -25.68 -12.28 -26.36
N ARG A 344 -25.47 -13.33 -27.18
CA ARG A 344 -24.13 -13.90 -27.44
C ARG A 344 -23.22 -12.86 -28.08
N ALA A 345 -23.67 -12.17 -29.13
CA ALA A 345 -22.92 -11.09 -29.76
C ALA A 345 -22.55 -9.98 -28.77
N ARG A 346 -23.50 -9.51 -27.94
CA ARG A 346 -23.24 -8.53 -26.86
C ARG A 346 -22.39 -9.06 -25.70
N LYS A 347 -22.22 -10.37 -25.53
CA LYS A 347 -21.25 -10.94 -24.58
C LYS A 347 -19.84 -10.87 -25.18
N ILE A 348 -19.66 -11.30 -26.43
CA ILE A 348 -18.38 -11.27 -27.14
C ILE A 348 -17.87 -9.83 -27.30
N ALA A 349 -18.74 -8.91 -27.74
CA ALA A 349 -18.40 -7.49 -27.89
C ALA A 349 -18.18 -6.73 -26.56
N ARG A 350 -18.47 -7.36 -25.40
CA ARG A 350 -18.01 -6.87 -24.10
C ARG A 350 -16.63 -7.45 -23.77
N GLY A 351 -16.40 -8.75 -23.97
CA GLY A 351 -15.06 -9.35 -23.86
C GLY A 351 -13.99 -8.54 -24.60
N MET A 352 -14.18 -8.32 -25.91
CA MET A 352 -13.24 -7.54 -26.74
C MET A 352 -13.07 -6.07 -26.32
N ARG A 353 -14.04 -5.49 -25.58
CA ARG A 353 -13.89 -4.14 -25.01
C ARG A 353 -13.11 -4.18 -23.71
N ASN A 354 -13.48 -5.06 -22.78
CA ASN A 354 -12.73 -5.30 -21.55
C ASN A 354 -11.26 -5.69 -21.82
N GLU A 355 -11.00 -6.47 -22.87
CA GLU A 355 -9.67 -6.85 -23.34
C GLU A 355 -8.87 -5.64 -23.85
N ARG A 356 -9.50 -4.76 -24.63
CA ARG A 356 -8.88 -3.49 -25.07
C ARG A 356 -8.65 -2.54 -23.90
N GLU A 357 -9.67 -2.31 -23.06
CA GLU A 357 -9.59 -1.44 -21.89
C GLU A 357 -8.46 -1.91 -20.93
N ALA A 358 -8.21 -3.21 -20.83
CA ALA A 358 -7.07 -3.76 -20.09
C ALA A 358 -5.71 -3.57 -20.80
N GLN A 359 -5.65 -3.63 -22.13
CA GLN A 359 -4.45 -3.33 -22.92
C GLN A 359 -4.09 -1.84 -22.85
N ASP A 360 -5.08 -0.96 -23.08
CA ASP A 360 -4.93 0.50 -22.99
C ASP A 360 -4.48 0.92 -21.57
N PHE A 361 -5.05 0.30 -20.52
CA PHE A 361 -4.62 0.52 -19.13
C PHE A 361 -3.20 0.02 -18.87
N ALA A 362 -2.81 -1.16 -19.36
CA ALA A 362 -1.46 -1.69 -19.20
C ALA A 362 -0.41 -0.79 -19.87
N LEU A 363 -0.68 -0.34 -21.10
CA LEU A 363 0.17 0.61 -21.83
C LEU A 363 0.27 1.95 -21.08
N ALA A 364 -0.84 2.49 -20.58
CA ALA A 364 -0.83 3.72 -19.79
C ALA A 364 0.01 3.60 -18.50
N VAL A 365 -0.05 2.46 -17.81
CA VAL A 365 0.78 2.17 -16.62
C VAL A 365 2.26 2.05 -16.99
N GLU A 366 2.61 1.37 -18.09
CA GLU A 366 4.00 1.31 -18.56
C GLU A 366 4.53 2.68 -19.00
N ASP A 367 3.70 3.50 -19.66
CA ASP A 367 4.06 4.85 -20.08
C ASP A 367 4.22 5.82 -18.90
N VAL A 368 3.45 5.65 -17.82
CA VAL A 368 3.66 6.37 -16.55
C VAL A 368 4.98 5.92 -15.93
N ARG A 369 5.19 4.61 -15.75
CA ARG A 369 6.44 4.07 -15.16
C ARG A 369 7.68 4.50 -15.95
N ARG A 370 7.60 4.56 -17.29
CA ARG A 370 8.71 5.01 -18.15
C ARG A 370 9.01 6.51 -17.98
N ARG A 371 7.99 7.34 -17.72
CA ARG A 371 8.16 8.76 -17.36
C ARG A 371 8.79 8.92 -15.98
N GLU A 372 8.27 8.21 -14.98
CA GLU A 372 8.84 8.19 -13.62
C GLU A 372 10.31 7.71 -13.63
N GLU A 373 10.62 6.62 -14.34
CA GLU A 373 11.99 6.15 -14.54
C GLU A 373 12.90 7.20 -15.19
N HIS A 374 12.40 7.97 -16.16
CA HIS A 374 13.15 9.02 -16.84
C HIS A 374 13.35 10.26 -15.95
N GLU A 375 12.30 10.68 -15.23
CA GLU A 375 12.36 11.79 -14.27
C GLU A 375 13.29 11.47 -13.10
N ASN A 376 13.25 10.25 -12.56
CA ASN A 376 14.17 9.80 -11.52
C ASN A 376 15.63 9.81 -12.02
N ARG A 377 15.91 9.30 -13.24
CA ARG A 377 17.26 9.40 -13.83
C ARG A 377 17.74 10.84 -14.01
N ARG A 378 16.84 11.76 -14.40
CA ARG A 378 17.14 13.19 -14.52
C ARG A 378 17.41 13.83 -13.15
N GLN A 379 16.65 13.44 -12.12
CA GLN A 379 16.89 13.87 -10.74
C GLN A 379 18.24 13.34 -10.22
N ASP A 380 18.58 12.07 -10.46
CA ASP A 380 19.88 11.48 -10.11
C ASP A 380 21.04 12.23 -10.78
N GLU A 381 20.90 12.61 -12.06
CA GLU A 381 21.93 13.38 -12.77
C GLU A 381 22.11 14.79 -12.18
N ILE A 382 21.01 15.49 -11.87
CA ILE A 382 21.03 16.79 -11.19
C ILE A 382 21.66 16.65 -9.79
N GLN A 383 21.37 15.56 -9.07
CA GLN A 383 21.97 15.28 -7.76
C GLN A 383 23.48 15.02 -7.87
N ARG A 384 23.95 14.27 -8.87
CA ARG A 384 25.39 14.05 -9.10
C ARG A 384 26.13 15.35 -9.43
N ARG A 385 25.51 16.25 -10.20
CA ARG A 385 26.06 17.58 -10.55
C ARG A 385 26.11 18.52 -9.34
N THR A 386 25.11 18.46 -8.44
CA THR A 386 24.98 19.37 -7.29
C THR A 386 25.61 18.85 -5.99
N HIS A 387 25.73 17.54 -5.81
CA HIS A 387 26.44 16.83 -4.74
C HIS A 387 27.19 15.61 -5.32
N PRO A 388 28.36 15.83 -5.96
CA PRO A 388 29.20 14.73 -6.44
C PRO A 388 29.70 13.88 -5.26
N THR A 389 29.47 12.57 -5.30
CA THR A 389 29.88 11.66 -4.20
C THR A 389 30.87 10.60 -4.65
N THR A 390 30.76 10.12 -5.89
CA THR A 390 31.60 9.08 -6.48
C THR A 390 32.72 9.72 -7.31
N ALA A 391 33.88 9.07 -7.41
CA ALA A 391 34.96 9.52 -8.29
C ALA A 391 34.50 9.68 -9.76
N GLN A 392 33.51 8.90 -10.20
CA GLN A 392 32.88 9.06 -11.52
C GLN A 392 32.12 10.39 -11.65
N ASP A 393 31.42 10.84 -10.61
CA ASP A 393 30.69 12.12 -10.63
C ASP A 393 31.67 13.30 -10.69
N PHE A 394 32.79 13.21 -9.95
CA PHE A 394 33.90 14.17 -10.05
C PHE A 394 34.55 14.18 -11.44
N ASN A 395 34.74 13.01 -12.07
CA ASN A 395 35.26 12.95 -13.44
C ASN A 395 34.32 13.63 -14.45
N VAL A 396 33.00 13.52 -14.28
CA VAL A 396 32.04 14.27 -15.11
C VAL A 396 32.24 15.78 -14.93
N LEU A 397 32.32 16.28 -13.69
CA LEU A 397 32.55 17.71 -13.43
C LEU A 397 33.90 18.21 -13.97
N HIS A 398 34.97 17.40 -13.93
CA HIS A 398 36.25 17.75 -14.55
C HIS A 398 36.15 17.79 -16.08
N ASN A 399 35.45 16.84 -16.70
CA ASN A 399 35.25 16.81 -18.15
C ASN A 399 34.38 17.99 -18.63
N GLU A 400 33.32 18.35 -17.90
CA GLU A 400 32.49 19.52 -18.21
C GLU A 400 33.26 20.84 -18.03
N LEU A 401 34.09 20.95 -16.99
CA LEU A 401 34.98 22.10 -16.80
C LEU A 401 36.03 22.22 -17.91
N GLU A 402 36.57 21.10 -18.41
CA GLU A 402 37.49 21.10 -19.55
C GLU A 402 36.77 21.45 -20.86
N ALA A 403 35.58 20.90 -21.13
CA ALA A 403 34.79 21.25 -22.30
C ALA A 403 34.45 22.76 -22.32
N TRP A 404 34.01 23.32 -21.18
CA TRP A 404 33.80 24.76 -21.02
C TRP A 404 35.08 25.57 -21.25
N ARG A 405 36.21 25.12 -20.69
CA ARG A 405 37.52 25.78 -20.89
C ARG A 405 37.91 25.81 -22.36
N LEU A 406 37.70 24.71 -23.10
CA LEU A 406 38.01 24.62 -24.52
C LEU A 406 37.10 25.56 -25.34
N GLN A 407 35.79 25.52 -25.12
CA GLN A 407 34.82 26.40 -25.78
C GLN A 407 35.11 27.90 -25.52
N GLU A 408 35.48 28.27 -24.28
CA GLU A 408 35.80 29.66 -23.94
C GLU A 408 37.17 30.09 -24.48
N VAL A 409 38.16 29.19 -24.57
CA VAL A 409 39.41 29.44 -25.31
C VAL A 409 39.14 29.64 -26.81
N GLU A 410 38.27 28.83 -27.41
CA GLU A 410 37.86 28.97 -28.82
C GLU A 410 37.12 30.30 -29.04
N ARG A 411 36.19 30.67 -28.14
CA ARG A 411 35.46 31.95 -28.18
C ARG A 411 36.40 33.16 -28.09
N ILE A 412 37.36 33.14 -27.16
CA ILE A 412 38.39 34.20 -27.02
C ILE A 412 39.33 34.22 -28.24
N ASN A 413 39.61 33.08 -28.86
CA ASN A 413 40.49 33.00 -30.01
C ASN A 413 39.84 33.44 -31.32
N ALA A 414 38.55 33.16 -31.50
CA ALA A 414 37.75 33.53 -32.68
C ALA A 414 37.26 34.99 -32.66
N ALA A 415 37.37 35.69 -31.53
CA ALA A 415 37.04 37.11 -31.44
C ALA A 415 38.20 37.99 -31.94
N ASP A 416 37.91 38.91 -32.88
CA ASP A 416 38.86 39.86 -33.48
C ASP A 416 39.23 41.01 -32.51
N ILE A 417 39.85 40.63 -31.40
CA ILE A 417 40.23 41.47 -30.25
C ILE A 417 41.76 41.65 -30.23
N SER A 418 42.23 42.81 -29.75
CA SER A 418 43.66 43.13 -29.66
C SER A 418 44.44 42.10 -28.86
N ASP A 419 45.69 41.87 -29.27
CA ASP A 419 46.64 40.95 -28.64
C ASP A 419 46.86 41.23 -27.13
N ALA A 420 46.68 42.48 -26.69
CA ALA A 420 46.76 42.87 -25.29
C ALA A 420 45.50 42.47 -24.50
N GLU A 421 44.32 42.79 -25.04
CA GLU A 421 43.01 42.47 -24.47
C GLU A 421 42.76 40.95 -24.44
N ARG A 422 43.16 40.22 -25.49
CA ARG A 422 43.14 38.75 -25.57
C ARG A 422 43.92 38.10 -24.42
N ARG A 423 45.05 38.69 -23.99
CA ARG A 423 45.81 38.22 -22.82
C ARG A 423 45.09 38.49 -21.50
N VAL A 424 44.38 39.62 -21.38
CA VAL A 424 43.55 39.92 -20.19
C VAL A 424 42.37 38.95 -20.09
N ALA A 425 41.65 38.72 -21.19
CA ALA A 425 40.56 37.74 -21.26
C ALA A 425 41.05 36.32 -20.91
N MET A 426 42.22 35.90 -21.41
CA MET A 426 42.83 34.62 -21.05
C MET A 426 43.25 34.54 -19.57
N GLN A 427 43.76 35.62 -18.98
CA GLN A 427 44.02 35.69 -17.53
C GLN A 427 42.73 35.59 -16.71
N GLU A 428 41.64 36.21 -17.16
CA GLU A 428 40.33 36.04 -16.53
C GLU A 428 39.80 34.61 -16.63
N LEU A 429 39.93 33.96 -17.78
CA LEU A 429 39.56 32.56 -17.95
C LEU A 429 40.34 31.67 -16.97
N LEU A 430 41.66 31.89 -16.83
CA LEU A 430 42.48 31.19 -15.84
C LEU A 430 42.06 31.48 -14.39
N LYS A 431 41.69 32.72 -14.04
CA LYS A 431 41.11 33.05 -12.72
C LYS A 431 39.79 32.30 -12.48
N LYS A 432 38.89 32.28 -13.47
CA LYS A 432 37.58 31.60 -13.44
C LYS A 432 37.76 30.08 -13.30
N GLN A 433 38.61 29.46 -14.12
CA GLN A 433 38.97 28.04 -14.04
C GLN A 433 39.58 27.68 -12.67
N THR A 434 40.53 28.48 -12.17
CA THR A 434 41.18 28.22 -10.87
C THR A 434 40.18 28.26 -9.72
N LYS A 435 39.23 29.21 -9.74
CA LYS A 435 38.14 29.28 -8.76
C LYS A 435 37.23 28.05 -8.83
N LEU A 436 36.92 27.56 -10.03
CA LEU A 436 36.09 26.35 -10.24
C LEU A 436 36.79 25.07 -9.76
N LEU A 437 38.08 24.90 -10.06
CA LEU A 437 38.89 23.80 -9.52
C LEU A 437 38.90 23.82 -7.98
N GLN A 438 39.16 24.99 -7.38
CA GLN A 438 39.11 25.13 -5.91
C GLN A 438 37.74 24.82 -5.30
N THR A 439 36.63 24.99 -6.04
CA THR A 439 35.30 24.53 -5.57
C THR A 439 35.13 23.01 -5.71
N ILE A 440 35.65 22.39 -6.78
CA ILE A 440 35.64 20.93 -6.94
C ILE A 440 36.49 20.27 -5.84
N ASP A 441 37.68 20.79 -5.52
CA ASP A 441 38.54 20.31 -4.44
C ASP A 441 37.82 20.34 -3.07
N ARG A 442 37.07 21.43 -2.79
CA ARG A 442 36.26 21.56 -1.57
C ARG A 442 35.14 20.55 -1.52
N LEU A 443 34.43 20.33 -2.63
CA LEU A 443 33.40 19.30 -2.75
C LEU A 443 34.01 17.90 -2.57
N GLN A 444 35.20 17.62 -3.10
CA GLN A 444 35.90 16.35 -2.90
C GLN A 444 36.29 16.14 -1.42
N ILE A 445 36.76 17.19 -0.73
CA ILE A 445 37.06 17.16 0.72
C ILE A 445 35.78 16.99 1.56
N GLN A 446 34.63 17.50 1.12
CA GLN A 446 33.34 17.26 1.77
C GLN A 446 32.85 15.83 1.52
N ALA A 447 32.77 15.40 0.25
CA ALA A 447 32.32 14.08 -0.15
C ALA A 447 33.16 12.96 0.47
N THR A 448 34.48 13.13 0.59
CA THR A 448 35.34 12.13 1.28
C THR A 448 35.06 12.03 2.79
N LYS A 449 34.70 13.13 3.46
CA LYS A 449 34.24 13.11 4.87
C LYS A 449 32.88 12.44 4.99
N GLU A 450 31.91 12.84 4.17
CA GLU A 450 30.57 12.25 4.15
C GLU A 450 30.62 10.76 3.81
N ASN A 451 31.38 10.35 2.81
CA ASN A 451 31.53 8.94 2.43
C ASN A 451 32.27 8.14 3.50
N ARG A 452 33.21 8.73 4.25
CA ARG A 452 33.78 8.09 5.44
C ARG A 452 32.70 7.86 6.51
N PHE A 453 31.86 8.85 6.79
CA PHE A 453 30.75 8.72 7.75
C PHE A 453 29.68 7.71 7.29
N ARG A 454 29.18 7.82 6.06
CA ARG A 454 28.27 6.84 5.43
C ARG A 454 28.85 5.43 5.50
N LYS A 455 30.15 5.25 5.24
CA LYS A 455 30.84 3.96 5.32
C LYS A 455 30.88 3.43 6.76
N ILE A 456 31.24 4.26 7.75
CA ILE A 456 31.25 3.92 9.17
C ILE A 456 29.87 3.43 9.60
N ASN A 457 28.81 4.22 9.34
CA ASN A 457 27.45 3.86 9.69
C ASN A 457 26.98 2.60 8.93
N THR A 458 27.42 2.40 7.68
CA THR A 458 27.15 1.17 6.93
C THR A 458 27.82 -0.05 7.56
N THR A 459 29.06 0.07 8.07
CA THR A 459 29.75 -1.03 8.75
C THR A 459 29.16 -1.31 10.14
N LEU A 460 28.85 -0.28 10.92
CA LEU A 460 28.19 -0.42 12.23
C LEU A 460 26.81 -1.10 12.08
N ASN A 461 25.98 -0.61 11.14
CA ASN A 461 24.68 -1.21 10.88
C ASN A 461 24.78 -2.67 10.45
N LYS A 462 25.75 -3.02 9.60
CA LYS A 462 26.00 -4.43 9.20
C LYS A 462 26.42 -5.30 10.39
N MET A 463 27.28 -4.82 11.29
CA MET A 463 27.64 -5.56 12.52
C MET A 463 26.45 -5.73 13.47
N SER A 464 25.56 -4.74 13.58
CA SER A 464 24.34 -4.79 14.42
C SER A 464 23.16 -5.58 13.82
N SER A 465 23.27 -5.99 12.56
CA SER A 465 22.17 -6.61 11.81
C SER A 465 21.96 -8.08 12.17
N ALA A 466 20.69 -8.50 12.27
CA ALA A 466 20.34 -9.88 12.57
C ALA A 466 20.80 -10.82 11.44
N LYS A 467 21.31 -12.01 11.81
CA LYS A 467 21.88 -12.95 10.85
C LYS A 467 20.77 -13.70 10.11
N VAL A 468 20.76 -13.50 8.79
CA VAL A 468 19.73 -14.02 7.87
C VAL A 468 20.00 -15.49 7.56
N TRP A 469 19.24 -16.40 8.15
CA TRP A 469 19.36 -17.85 7.96
C TRP A 469 18.27 -18.35 7.01
N GLY A 470 18.66 -18.65 5.78
CA GLY A 470 17.76 -19.24 4.77
C GLY A 470 17.84 -20.76 4.73
N SER A 471 16.70 -21.43 4.96
CA SER A 471 16.39 -22.67 4.24
C SER A 471 15.53 -22.29 3.04
N GLY A 472 15.61 -23.00 1.91
CA GLY A 472 15.10 -22.54 0.59
C GLY A 472 13.60 -22.24 0.46
N VAL A 473 12.82 -22.36 1.54
CA VAL A 473 11.38 -22.03 1.63
C VAL A 473 11.10 -20.92 2.65
N ALA A 474 12.01 -20.64 3.60
CA ALA A 474 11.80 -19.69 4.68
C ALA A 474 13.11 -19.05 5.17
N THR A 475 13.09 -17.73 5.28
CA THR A 475 14.19 -16.91 5.78
C THR A 475 13.92 -16.52 7.22
N VAL A 476 14.82 -16.87 8.15
CA VAL A 476 14.71 -16.56 9.58
C VAL A 476 15.80 -15.58 9.97
N ASN A 477 15.43 -14.46 10.58
CA ASN A 477 16.39 -13.51 11.14
C ASN A 477 16.76 -13.95 12.56
N VAL A 478 18.03 -14.29 12.78
CA VAL A 478 18.55 -14.78 14.07
C VAL A 478 19.41 -13.69 14.72
N GLU A 479 19.00 -13.22 15.88
CA GLU A 479 19.83 -12.35 16.72
C GLU A 479 20.72 -13.22 17.60
N THR A 480 22.03 -12.98 17.54
CA THR A 480 23.01 -13.59 18.44
C THR A 480 23.37 -12.60 19.56
N PRO A 481 23.88 -13.06 20.72
CA PRO A 481 24.39 -12.13 21.74
C PRO A 481 25.50 -11.20 21.20
N PHE A 482 26.21 -11.64 20.16
CA PHE A 482 27.24 -10.84 19.48
C PHE A 482 26.64 -9.72 18.61
N THR A 483 25.56 -9.99 17.85
CA THR A 483 24.87 -8.93 17.08
C THR A 483 24.08 -7.97 17.99
N VAL A 484 23.58 -8.44 19.14
CA VAL A 484 22.97 -7.58 20.17
C VAL A 484 24.03 -6.65 20.78
N ARG A 485 25.18 -7.18 21.20
CA ARG A 485 26.30 -6.36 21.68
C ARG A 485 26.83 -5.37 20.63
N ALA A 486 26.89 -5.77 19.36
CA ALA A 486 27.27 -4.89 18.26
C ALA A 486 26.23 -3.77 18.01
N ARG A 487 24.96 -4.00 18.35
CA ARG A 487 23.88 -2.99 18.34
C ARG A 487 24.04 -2.01 19.49
N GLU A 488 24.20 -2.50 20.72
CA GLU A 488 24.48 -1.66 21.90
C GLU A 488 25.69 -0.74 21.67
N LEU A 489 26.77 -1.28 21.10
CA LEU A 489 27.98 -0.53 20.76
C LEU A 489 27.78 0.51 19.63
N ARG A 490 26.94 0.22 18.64
CA ARG A 490 26.53 1.22 17.63
C ARG A 490 25.72 2.34 18.29
N ASP A 491 24.74 1.98 19.10
CA ASP A 491 23.78 2.94 19.68
C ASP A 491 24.51 3.90 20.65
N LEU A 492 25.51 3.41 21.37
CA LEU A 492 26.46 4.24 22.14
C LEU A 492 27.36 5.13 21.26
N TYR A 493 27.82 4.66 20.10
CA TYR A 493 28.61 5.48 19.17
C TYR A 493 27.77 6.62 18.58
N ASP A 494 26.55 6.32 18.14
CA ASP A 494 25.61 7.31 17.63
C ASP A 494 25.25 8.33 18.73
N GLY A 495 24.98 7.86 19.96
CA GLY A 495 24.79 8.72 21.14
C GLY A 495 25.98 9.62 21.49
N LEU A 496 27.22 9.13 21.30
CA LEU A 496 28.43 9.97 21.44
C LEU A 496 28.54 11.04 20.35
N GLN A 497 28.01 10.81 19.15
CA GLN A 497 28.08 11.73 18.02
C GLN A 497 26.92 12.75 17.97
N LEU A 498 25.80 12.50 18.65
CA LEU A 498 24.71 13.46 18.79
C LEU A 498 25.18 14.83 19.35
N THR A 499 24.55 15.91 18.88
CA THR A 499 24.85 17.30 19.26
C THR A 499 23.56 18.03 19.65
N HIS A 500 23.65 19.01 20.56
CA HIS A 500 22.50 19.74 21.12
C HIS A 500 21.60 18.88 22.04
N ILE A 501 22.25 18.03 22.82
CA ILE A 501 21.66 17.20 23.89
C ILE A 501 21.68 18.01 25.21
N GLY A 502 20.78 17.73 26.15
CA GLY A 502 20.86 18.24 27.52
C GLY A 502 22.16 17.84 28.23
N ILE A 503 22.58 18.61 29.24
CA ILE A 503 23.83 18.33 29.97
C ILE A 503 23.71 16.99 30.72
N ASP A 504 22.59 16.75 31.39
CA ASP A 504 22.36 15.52 32.18
C ASP A 504 22.26 14.28 31.30
N GLU A 505 21.51 14.37 30.19
CA GLU A 505 21.45 13.35 29.13
C GLU A 505 22.83 13.04 28.53
N ARG A 506 23.66 14.06 28.27
CA ARG A 506 25.04 13.86 27.81
C ARG A 506 25.92 13.20 28.87
N LEU A 507 25.76 13.58 30.14
CA LEU A 507 26.48 12.95 31.26
C LEU A 507 26.06 11.48 31.43
N ASP A 508 24.79 11.13 31.18
CA ASP A 508 24.32 9.75 31.23
C ASP A 508 24.83 8.90 30.05
N ILE A 509 24.86 9.43 28.82
CA ILE A 509 25.51 8.76 27.68
C ILE A 509 27.00 8.52 27.98
N LEU A 510 27.69 9.53 28.51
CA LEU A 510 29.10 9.42 28.94
C LEU A 510 29.28 8.36 30.04
N LEU A 511 28.33 8.26 30.98
CA LEU A 511 28.33 7.24 32.04
C LEU A 511 28.15 5.83 31.47
N HIS A 512 27.18 5.62 30.58
CA HIS A 512 26.95 4.33 29.93
C HIS A 512 28.17 3.85 29.13
N VAL A 513 28.80 4.73 28.34
CA VAL A 513 30.07 4.44 27.65
C VAL A 513 31.18 4.11 28.66
N LYS A 514 31.27 4.84 29.77
CA LYS A 514 32.28 4.58 30.81
C LYS A 514 32.12 3.19 31.47
N TRP A 515 30.90 2.67 31.57
CA TRP A 515 30.68 1.31 32.10
C TRP A 515 31.04 0.22 31.08
N THR A 516 30.57 0.30 29.83
CA THR A 516 30.86 -0.73 28.80
C THR A 516 32.35 -0.79 28.43
N VAL A 517 33.02 0.36 28.38
CA VAL A 517 34.47 0.45 28.15
C VAL A 517 35.28 -0.11 29.32
N LYS A 518 34.74 -0.10 30.54
CA LYS A 518 35.39 -0.67 31.75
C LYS A 518 35.33 -2.19 31.85
N GLU A 519 34.63 -2.88 30.95
CA GLU A 519 34.67 -4.35 30.88
C GLU A 519 36.07 -4.89 30.55
N PHE A 520 36.96 -4.06 29.98
CA PHE A 520 38.32 -4.44 29.61
C PHE A 520 39.35 -3.42 30.07
N GLU A 521 40.44 -3.87 30.68
CA GLU A 521 41.58 -3.02 31.05
C GLU A 521 42.68 -3.04 29.97
N CYS A 522 42.70 -2.05 29.08
CA CYS A 522 43.79 -1.85 28.13
C CYS A 522 44.15 -0.37 27.98
N ALA A 523 45.18 -0.05 27.20
CA ALA A 523 45.61 1.33 26.99
C ALA A 523 44.52 2.20 26.34
N LEU A 524 43.78 1.65 25.36
CA LEU A 524 42.70 2.34 24.67
C LEU A 524 41.52 2.65 25.61
N THR A 525 41.09 1.68 26.44
CA THR A 525 39.99 1.90 27.38
C THR A 525 40.34 2.92 28.46
N ARG A 526 41.61 2.95 28.91
CA ARG A 526 42.11 3.98 29.84
C ARG A 526 42.10 5.39 29.22
N GLU A 527 42.53 5.55 27.97
CA GLU A 527 42.45 6.84 27.27
C GLU A 527 41.00 7.31 27.09
N ILE A 528 40.09 6.40 26.69
CA ILE A 528 38.66 6.71 26.55
C ILE A 528 38.08 7.18 27.90
N VAL A 529 38.37 6.48 29.01
CA VAL A 529 37.88 6.86 30.34
C VAL A 529 38.46 8.20 30.81
N GLU A 530 39.73 8.51 30.56
CA GLU A 530 40.32 9.83 30.88
C GLU A 530 39.62 10.96 30.11
N LEU A 531 39.32 10.74 28.83
CA LEU A 531 38.64 11.72 27.98
C LEU A 531 37.16 11.92 28.37
N ILE A 532 36.47 10.86 28.79
CA ILE A 532 35.11 10.92 29.34
C ILE A 532 35.10 11.74 30.64
N ASP A 533 35.99 11.41 31.58
CA ASP A 533 36.03 12.09 32.86
C ASP A 533 36.42 13.55 32.68
N ARG A 534 37.29 13.85 31.72
CA ARG A 534 37.61 15.22 31.31
C ARG A 534 36.44 15.95 30.61
N GLU A 535 35.58 15.27 29.84
CA GLU A 535 34.38 15.91 29.28
C GLU A 535 33.38 16.23 30.39
N ALA A 536 33.07 15.26 31.26
CA ALA A 536 32.16 15.44 32.39
C ALA A 536 32.62 16.56 33.34
N ASP A 537 33.91 16.59 33.67
CA ASP A 537 34.52 17.61 34.55
C ASP A 537 34.48 19.02 33.93
N LEU A 538 34.46 19.14 32.59
CA LEU A 538 34.28 20.42 31.89
C LEU A 538 32.80 20.82 31.74
N LEU A 539 31.90 19.86 31.53
CA LEU A 539 30.45 20.08 31.51
C LEU A 539 29.94 20.55 32.87
N ASN A 540 30.34 19.88 33.96
CA ASN A 540 30.03 20.25 35.34
C ASN A 540 30.57 21.64 35.73
N ARG A 541 31.56 22.16 35.00
CA ARG A 541 32.12 23.52 35.15
C ARG A 541 31.49 24.54 34.18
N GLY A 542 30.36 24.22 33.55
CA GLY A 542 29.60 25.11 32.68
C GLY A 542 30.32 25.50 31.37
N ARG A 543 31.23 24.67 30.87
CA ARG A 543 31.99 24.99 29.64
C ARG A 543 31.11 24.83 28.41
N ARG A 544 30.93 25.92 27.65
CA ARG A 544 30.20 25.97 26.37
C ARG A 544 30.62 24.84 25.43
N GLU A 545 29.66 24.04 24.94
CA GLU A 545 29.90 22.86 24.10
C GLU A 545 30.78 23.09 22.87
N LYS A 546 30.71 24.29 22.26
CA LYS A 546 31.57 24.66 21.12
C LYS A 546 33.07 24.58 21.46
N SER A 547 33.45 24.70 22.74
CA SER A 547 34.83 24.51 23.23
C SER A 547 35.22 23.03 23.38
N LEU A 548 34.28 22.08 23.32
CA LEU A 548 34.48 20.65 23.54
C LEU A 548 34.54 19.84 22.23
N GLY A 549 34.27 20.46 21.07
CA GLY A 549 34.16 19.74 19.78
C GLY A 549 35.36 18.84 19.45
N GLY A 550 36.60 19.32 19.66
CA GLY A 550 37.80 18.52 19.45
C GLY A 550 37.99 17.38 20.49
N LEU A 551 37.49 17.55 21.71
CA LEU A 551 37.49 16.51 22.74
C LEU A 551 36.49 15.41 22.38
N ARG A 552 35.25 15.79 22.05
CA ARG A 552 34.19 14.89 21.56
C ARG A 552 34.64 14.13 20.32
N GLN A 553 35.24 14.81 19.35
CA GLN A 553 35.74 14.16 18.13
C GLN A 553 36.87 13.15 18.42
N ARG A 554 37.77 13.41 19.37
CA ARG A 554 38.78 12.41 19.80
C ARG A 554 38.10 11.21 20.47
N LEU A 555 37.16 11.46 21.38
CA LEU A 555 36.40 10.43 22.09
C LEU A 555 35.65 9.51 21.12
N SER A 556 34.87 10.05 20.18
CA SER A 556 34.15 9.26 19.18
C SER A 556 35.08 8.45 18.26
N ASN A 557 36.25 8.99 17.89
CA ASN A 557 37.23 8.23 17.07
C ASN A 557 37.86 7.06 17.85
N LEU A 558 38.17 7.24 19.14
CA LEU A 558 38.72 6.17 19.98
C LEU A 558 37.67 5.11 20.34
N PHE A 559 36.43 5.54 20.60
CA PHE A 559 35.33 4.60 20.80
C PHE A 559 35.03 3.82 19.51
N LEU A 560 35.11 4.44 18.33
CA LEU A 560 35.04 3.71 17.06
C LEU A 560 36.17 2.66 16.92
N GLN A 561 37.41 2.98 17.32
CA GLN A 561 38.49 2.00 17.36
C GLN A 561 38.22 0.84 18.33
N PHE A 562 37.54 1.09 19.45
CA PHE A 562 37.06 0.09 20.40
C PHE A 562 35.93 -0.79 19.80
N VAL A 563 35.03 -0.23 18.98
CA VAL A 563 33.99 -1.00 18.27
C VAL A 563 34.53 -1.75 17.04
N GLU A 564 35.61 -1.29 16.40
CA GLU A 564 36.30 -1.99 15.31
C GLU A 564 37.24 -3.12 15.78
N THR A 565 37.55 -3.24 17.07
CA THR A 565 38.48 -4.25 17.58
C THR A 565 37.77 -5.56 17.98
N PRO A 566 38.21 -6.73 17.45
CA PRO A 566 37.47 -7.98 17.59
C PRO A 566 37.46 -8.58 19.00
N GLU A 567 38.34 -8.10 19.89
CA GLU A 567 38.39 -8.50 21.31
C GLU A 567 37.19 -7.97 22.11
N PHE A 568 36.66 -6.80 21.74
CA PHE A 568 35.55 -6.14 22.43
C PHE A 568 34.22 -6.31 21.66
N ASN A 569 34.29 -6.37 20.33
CA ASN A 569 33.19 -6.62 19.41
C ASN A 569 33.49 -7.81 18.47
N PRO A 570 33.05 -9.05 18.79
CA PRO A 570 33.38 -10.22 17.98
C PRO A 570 32.78 -10.23 16.57
N GLU A 571 31.76 -9.41 16.26
CA GLU A 571 31.25 -9.26 14.89
C GLU A 571 32.23 -8.46 14.00
N ALA A 572 33.06 -7.57 14.58
CA ALA A 572 34.06 -6.78 13.83
C ALA A 572 35.11 -7.64 13.11
N ALA A 573 35.36 -8.86 13.59
CA ALA A 573 36.28 -9.82 12.96
C ALA A 573 35.92 -10.16 11.50
N GLN A 574 34.65 -10.01 11.10
CA GLN A 574 34.20 -10.20 9.71
C GLN A 574 34.49 -9.01 8.79
N PHE A 575 34.72 -7.82 9.36
CA PHE A 575 34.91 -6.56 8.62
C PHE A 575 36.37 -6.08 8.66
N GLN A 576 37.19 -6.59 9.58
CA GLN A 576 38.61 -6.35 9.63
C GLN A 576 39.32 -6.95 8.40
N ARG A 577 40.20 -6.17 7.76
CA ARG A 577 40.98 -6.59 6.58
C ARG A 577 42.16 -7.49 6.97
N VAL A 578 41.87 -8.70 7.43
CA VAL A 578 42.87 -9.75 7.68
C VAL A 578 43.36 -10.32 6.34
N PRO A 579 44.67 -10.46 6.09
CA PRO A 579 45.18 -11.17 4.92
C PRO A 579 44.70 -12.62 4.91
N LEU A 580 44.24 -13.10 3.74
CA LEU A 580 43.56 -14.39 3.57
C LEU A 580 44.28 -15.58 4.24
N GLU A 581 45.60 -15.61 4.19
CA GLU A 581 46.48 -16.65 4.77
C GLU A 581 46.20 -16.94 6.26
N TYR A 582 45.77 -15.95 7.05
CA TYR A 582 45.46 -16.12 8.48
C TYR A 582 44.03 -16.59 8.74
N THR A 583 43.14 -16.51 7.75
CA THR A 583 41.74 -16.96 7.87
C THR A 583 41.60 -18.45 7.62
N SER A 584 42.44 -19.02 6.75
CA SER A 584 42.50 -20.44 6.43
C SER A 584 43.21 -21.27 7.52
N ARG A 585 42.55 -21.49 8.66
CA ARG A 585 42.97 -22.56 9.57
C ARG A 585 42.79 -23.92 8.88
N PRO A 586 43.84 -24.74 8.69
CA PRO A 586 43.66 -26.09 8.16
C PRO A 586 42.82 -26.92 9.14
N LEU A 587 41.94 -27.76 8.60
CA LEU A 587 41.02 -28.59 9.37
C LEU A 587 41.78 -29.52 10.32
N VAL A 588 41.77 -29.20 11.62
CA VAL A 588 42.24 -30.10 12.68
C VAL A 588 41.32 -31.31 12.70
N LYS A 589 41.81 -32.44 12.19
CA LYS A 589 41.15 -33.73 12.34
C LYS A 589 41.14 -34.07 13.82
N LEU A 590 39.96 -34.06 14.44
CA LEU A 590 39.76 -34.65 15.75
C LEU A 590 39.73 -36.17 15.57
N ASP A 591 40.87 -36.81 15.79
CA ASP A 591 40.97 -38.27 15.81
C ASP A 591 40.05 -38.83 16.91
N LYS A 592 39.11 -39.68 16.51
CA LYS A 592 38.16 -40.32 17.43
C LYS A 592 38.90 -41.33 18.30
N LYS A 593 38.62 -41.27 19.61
CA LYS A 593 38.83 -42.35 20.57
C LYS A 593 37.47 -42.80 21.09
#